data_AF-A0A350J4M3-F1
#
_entry.id   AF-A0A350J4M3-F1
#
_cell.length_a   1.000
_cell.length_b   1.000
_cell.length_c   1.000
_cell.angle_alpha   90.00
_cell.angle_beta   90.00
_cell.angle_gamma   90.00
#
_symmetry.space_group_name_H-M   'P 1'
#
loop_
_entity.id
_entity.type
_entity.pdbx_description
1 polymer ?
#
loop_
_entity_poly.entity_id
_entity_poly.type
_entity_poly.pdbx_seq_one_letter_code
_entity_poly.pdbx_strand_id
1 'polypeptide(L)'
;MTDLILETGKVQTRDGRVVRIYSTDGGGIYPVHGAIKRNYKHGDEWVPETWSLLGSYVSTLDQRCEDLVPIPQPQYFTFYTYENGVPKAGSFYNDLEALVSARKDYVAMPHARVKSFETFQYLDGEITKVEESSNAD
;
A
#
# COMPACT_ATOMS: atom_id res chain seq x y z
N MET A 1 16.83 -6.36 1.67
CA MET A 1 15.77 -5.73 2.48
C MET A 1 14.54 -5.68 1.59
N THR A 2 13.83 -6.82 1.49
CA THR A 2 12.72 -7.04 0.55
C THR A 2 11.65 -7.98 1.14
N ASP A 3 11.82 -8.40 2.39
CA ASP A 3 10.94 -9.37 3.06
C ASP A 3 9.54 -8.79 3.38
N LEU A 4 9.35 -7.47 3.22
CA LEU A 4 8.12 -6.78 3.60
C LEU A 4 6.98 -6.86 2.58
N ILE A 5 7.27 -7.12 1.29
CA ILE A 5 6.31 -6.84 0.20
C ILE A 5 4.97 -7.59 0.38
N LEU A 6 4.99 -8.79 0.97
CA LEU A 6 3.80 -9.63 1.14
C LEU A 6 3.09 -9.44 2.48
N GLU A 7 3.82 -9.10 3.55
CA GLU A 7 3.20 -8.79 4.84
C GLU A 7 2.54 -7.40 4.84
N THR A 8 3.00 -6.48 3.98
CA THR A 8 2.61 -5.06 4.05
C THR A 8 1.71 -4.56 2.92
N GLY A 9 1.31 -5.38 1.94
CA GLY A 9 0.61 -4.84 0.77
C GLY A 9 -0.18 -5.84 -0.08
N LYS A 10 -1.06 -5.30 -0.93
CA LYS A 10 -1.72 -6.05 -2.00
C LYS A 10 -0.70 -6.31 -3.12
N VAL A 11 -0.68 -7.53 -3.64
CA VAL A 11 0.21 -7.94 -4.73
C VAL A 11 -0.57 -8.43 -5.94
N GLN A 12 0.07 -8.40 -7.09
CA GLN A 12 -0.39 -9.03 -8.33
C GLN A 12 0.78 -9.75 -8.99
N THR A 13 0.52 -10.57 -10.00
CA THR A 13 1.61 -11.08 -10.84
C THR A 13 2.22 -9.94 -11.66
N ARG A 14 3.46 -10.10 -12.10
CA ARG A 14 4.17 -9.11 -12.92
C ARG A 14 3.43 -8.75 -14.20
N ASP A 15 2.68 -9.68 -14.78
CA ASP A 15 1.82 -9.46 -15.95
C ASP A 15 0.40 -8.95 -15.62
N GLY A 16 0.13 -8.59 -14.36
CA GLY A 16 -1.10 -7.90 -13.94
C GLY A 16 -2.28 -8.80 -13.57
N ARG A 17 -2.06 -10.11 -13.37
CA ARG A 17 -3.12 -11.02 -12.90
C ARG A 17 -3.37 -10.85 -11.41
N VAL A 18 -4.63 -10.96 -11.03
CA VAL A 18 -5.08 -10.87 -9.64
C VAL A 18 -4.53 -12.06 -8.85
N VAL A 19 -3.97 -11.78 -7.68
CA VAL A 19 -3.43 -12.77 -6.75
C VAL A 19 -4.19 -12.71 -5.43
N ARG A 20 -4.40 -13.87 -4.81
CA ARG A 20 -4.81 -14.00 -3.41
C ARG A 20 -3.72 -14.74 -2.65
N ILE A 21 -3.24 -14.16 -1.55
CA ILE A 21 -2.29 -14.80 -0.64
C ILE A 21 -3.07 -15.37 0.55
N TYR A 22 -2.83 -16.63 0.88
CA TYR A 22 -3.47 -17.34 1.98
C TYR A 22 -2.54 -17.47 3.19
N SER A 23 -1.23 -17.58 2.96
CA SER A 23 -0.19 -17.70 3.99
C SER A 23 1.16 -17.24 3.41
N THR A 24 1.99 -16.65 4.27
CA THR A 24 3.37 -16.21 3.96
C THR A 24 4.42 -16.96 4.80
N ASP A 25 3.97 -17.76 5.75
CA ASP A 25 4.73 -18.43 6.81
C ASP A 25 4.77 -19.95 6.63
N GLY A 26 4.53 -20.43 5.41
CA GLY A 26 4.68 -21.84 5.06
C GLY A 26 6.10 -22.36 5.28
N GLY A 27 6.27 -23.68 5.14
CA GLY A 27 7.58 -24.32 5.21
C GLY A 27 8.28 -24.42 3.85
N GLY A 28 9.60 -24.50 3.85
CA GLY A 28 10.40 -24.78 2.65
C GLY A 28 10.83 -23.53 1.88
N ILE A 29 11.32 -23.74 0.66
CA ILE A 29 11.91 -22.67 -0.18
C ILE A 29 10.87 -21.73 -0.80
N TYR A 30 9.59 -22.13 -0.80
CA TYR A 30 8.46 -21.37 -1.34
C TYR A 30 7.33 -21.28 -0.31
N PRO A 31 7.56 -20.53 0.79
CA PRO A 31 6.64 -20.51 1.93
C PRO A 31 5.39 -19.65 1.70
N VAL A 32 5.32 -18.92 0.58
CA VAL A 32 4.18 -18.06 0.25
C VAL A 32 3.19 -18.84 -0.57
N HIS A 33 1.98 -19.03 -0.03
CA HIS A 33 0.92 -19.84 -0.64
C HIS A 33 -0.26 -18.96 -1.04
N GLY A 34 -0.81 -19.20 -2.22
CA GLY A 34 -1.92 -18.39 -2.73
C GLY A 34 -2.55 -18.97 -3.99
N ALA A 35 -3.23 -18.11 -4.76
CA ALA A 35 -3.77 -18.45 -6.06
C ALA A 35 -3.77 -17.26 -7.03
N ILE A 36 -3.57 -17.55 -8.32
CA ILE A 36 -3.69 -16.61 -9.42
C ILE A 36 -5.06 -16.79 -10.08
N LYS A 37 -5.75 -15.69 -10.39
CA LYS A 37 -6.94 -15.73 -11.25
C LYS A 37 -6.51 -15.86 -12.71
N ARG A 38 -6.80 -17.00 -13.35
CA ARG A 38 -6.49 -17.27 -14.75
C ARG A 38 -7.78 -17.35 -15.57
N ASN A 39 -7.75 -16.85 -16.80
CA ASN A 39 -8.87 -16.94 -17.72
C ASN A 39 -8.76 -18.22 -18.56
N TYR A 40 -9.76 -19.09 -18.48
CA TYR A 40 -9.88 -20.29 -19.28
C TYR A 40 -11.12 -20.22 -20.18
N LYS A 41 -11.17 -21.10 -21.19
CA LYS A 41 -12.29 -21.16 -22.15
C LYS A 41 -13.68 -21.36 -21.50
N HIS A 42 -13.72 -21.85 -20.25
CA HIS A 42 -14.95 -22.12 -19.51
C HIS A 42 -15.22 -21.14 -18.38
N GLY A 43 -14.40 -20.08 -18.24
CA GLY A 43 -14.53 -19.07 -17.20
C GLY A 43 -13.21 -18.74 -16.53
N ASP A 44 -13.26 -17.77 -15.62
CA ASP A 44 -12.12 -17.47 -14.74
C ASP A 44 -12.02 -18.52 -13.64
N GLU A 45 -10.82 -19.08 -13.45
CA GLU A 45 -10.54 -20.04 -12.39
C GLU A 45 -9.39 -19.55 -11.51
N TRP A 46 -9.42 -19.94 -10.23
CA TRP A 46 -8.33 -19.71 -9.30
C TRP A 46 -7.40 -20.91 -9.31
N VAL A 47 -6.16 -20.70 -9.73
CA VAL A 47 -5.14 -21.75 -9.76
C VAL A 47 -4.21 -21.58 -8.57
N PRO A 48 -4.07 -22.60 -7.71
CA PRO A 48 -3.20 -22.52 -6.53
C PRO A 48 -1.74 -22.46 -6.96
N GLU A 49 -0.98 -21.60 -6.30
CA GLU A 49 0.44 -21.36 -6.60
C GLU A 49 1.24 -21.11 -5.33
N THR A 50 2.57 -21.23 -5.47
CA THR A 50 3.52 -20.91 -4.40
C THR A 50 4.65 -20.02 -4.91
N TRP A 51 5.17 -19.18 -4.01
CA TRP A 51 6.25 -18.23 -4.31
C TRP A 51 7.29 -18.24 -3.19
N SER A 52 8.48 -17.71 -3.49
CA SER A 52 9.46 -17.39 -2.46
C SER A 52 9.00 -16.20 -1.61
N LEU A 53 9.65 -15.96 -0.47
CA LEU A 53 9.42 -14.75 0.33
C LEU A 53 9.66 -13.45 -0.44
N LEU A 54 10.48 -13.51 -1.49
CA LEU A 54 10.75 -12.37 -2.38
C LEU A 54 9.71 -12.25 -3.51
N GLY A 55 8.69 -13.11 -3.52
CA GLY A 55 7.65 -13.12 -4.54
C GLY A 55 8.04 -13.81 -5.84
N SER A 56 9.23 -14.42 -5.94
CA SER A 56 9.64 -15.11 -7.17
C SER A 56 8.85 -16.39 -7.37
N TYR A 57 8.32 -16.59 -8.57
CA TYR A 57 7.59 -17.81 -8.92
C TYR A 57 8.53 -18.95 -9.33
N VAL A 58 8.03 -20.18 -9.26
CA VAL A 58 8.79 -21.41 -9.44
C VAL A 58 8.31 -22.13 -10.67
N SER A 59 8.91 -21.79 -11.80
CA SER A 59 8.76 -22.56 -13.01
C SER A 59 10.12 -22.80 -13.62
N THR A 60 10.32 -24.02 -14.10
CA THR A 60 11.51 -24.43 -14.87
C THR A 60 11.53 -23.80 -16.26
N LEU A 61 10.44 -23.15 -16.65
CA LEU A 61 10.32 -22.31 -17.83
C LEU A 61 10.38 -20.86 -17.35
N ASP A 62 11.08 -19.99 -18.08
CA ASP A 62 11.44 -18.60 -17.74
C ASP A 62 10.22 -17.66 -17.56
N GLN A 63 9.26 -18.04 -16.73
CA GLN A 63 7.94 -17.45 -16.52
C GLN A 63 7.99 -16.44 -15.38
N ARG A 64 8.86 -15.43 -15.53
CA ARG A 64 8.90 -14.26 -14.64
C ARG A 64 7.60 -13.45 -14.64
N CYS A 65 6.67 -13.77 -15.54
CA CYS A 65 5.34 -13.18 -15.58
C CYS A 65 4.52 -13.52 -14.32
N GLU A 66 4.82 -14.62 -13.64
CA GLU A 66 4.10 -15.08 -12.44
C GLU A 66 4.73 -14.60 -11.13
N ASP A 67 5.87 -13.90 -11.20
CA ASP A 67 6.46 -13.23 -10.05
C ASP A 67 5.48 -12.24 -9.44
N LEU A 68 5.42 -12.18 -8.13
CA LEU A 68 4.64 -11.20 -7.40
C LEU A 68 5.33 -9.83 -7.47
N VAL A 69 4.54 -8.81 -7.79
CA VAL A 69 4.92 -7.41 -7.69
C VAL A 69 3.93 -6.69 -6.78
N PRO A 70 4.41 -5.71 -5.98
CA PRO A 70 3.51 -4.88 -5.20
C PRO A 70 2.51 -4.14 -6.10
N ILE A 71 1.26 -4.06 -5.68
CA ILE A 71 0.31 -3.08 -6.22
C ILE A 71 0.54 -1.79 -5.42
N PRO A 72 0.91 -0.66 -6.06
CA PRO A 72 1.04 0.62 -5.38
C PRO A 72 -0.20 0.90 -4.52
N GLN A 73 0.03 1.16 -3.23
CA GLN A 73 -1.02 1.60 -2.31
C GLN A 73 -0.86 3.09 -2.06
N PRO A 74 -1.98 3.82 -1.88
CA PRO A 74 -1.90 5.24 -1.61
C PRO A 74 -1.24 5.48 -0.24
N GLN A 75 -0.40 6.50 -0.17
CA GLN A 75 0.12 7.03 1.08
C GLN A 75 -0.40 8.45 1.27
N TYR A 76 -0.71 8.81 2.50
CA TYR A 76 -1.29 10.09 2.84
C TYR A 76 -0.31 10.89 3.69
N PHE A 77 -0.23 12.18 3.43
CA PHE A 77 0.56 13.11 4.22
C PHE A 77 -0.12 14.47 4.28
N THR A 78 0.31 15.31 5.21
CA THR A 78 -0.15 16.69 5.29
C THR A 78 0.97 17.68 5.10
N PHE A 79 0.61 18.82 4.52
CA PHE A 79 1.28 20.07 4.86
C PHE A 79 0.49 20.75 5.97
N TYR A 80 1.19 21.22 6.99
CA TYR A 80 0.61 22.07 8.01
C TYR A 80 1.35 23.39 8.08
N THR A 81 0.60 24.47 8.31
CA THR A 81 1.14 25.83 8.37
C THR A 81 0.93 26.36 9.77
N TYR A 82 1.98 26.80 10.45
CA TYR A 82 1.85 27.47 11.74
C TYR A 82 1.33 28.91 11.58
N GLU A 83 0.97 29.56 12.68
CA GLU A 83 0.62 30.99 12.69
C GLU A 83 1.72 31.89 12.08
N ASN A 84 3.00 31.49 12.13
CA ASN A 84 4.10 32.22 11.50
C ASN A 84 4.15 32.11 9.97
N GLY A 85 3.23 31.33 9.36
CA GLY A 85 3.07 31.22 7.91
C GLY A 85 4.02 30.24 7.21
N VAL A 86 4.91 29.55 7.93
CA VAL A 86 5.84 28.59 7.32
C VAL A 86 5.18 27.22 7.20
N PRO A 87 4.99 26.67 5.97
CA PRO A 87 4.47 25.32 5.79
C PRO A 87 5.54 24.29 6.13
N LYS A 88 5.11 23.16 6.70
CA LYS A 88 5.95 21.98 6.93
C LYS A 88 5.24 20.72 6.46
N ALA A 89 6.01 19.80 5.89
CA ALA A 89 5.55 18.45 5.58
C ALA A 89 5.47 17.62 6.87
N GLY A 90 4.36 16.92 7.04
CA GLY A 90 4.19 15.86 8.04
C GLY A 90 4.72 14.51 7.54
N SER A 91 4.61 13.51 8.41
CA SER A 91 4.95 12.12 8.08
C SER A 91 3.96 11.52 7.06
N PHE A 92 4.40 10.47 6.38
CA PHE A 92 3.55 9.63 5.55
C PHE A 92 2.84 8.57 6.38
N TYR A 93 1.60 8.27 5.99
CA TYR A 93 0.75 7.26 6.58
C TYR A 93 0.17 6.39 5.47
N ASN A 94 0.08 5.08 5.70
CA ASN A 94 -0.51 4.15 4.71
C ASN A 94 -2.04 4.17 4.73
N ASP A 95 -2.65 5.00 5.58
CA ASP A 95 -4.09 5.08 5.81
C ASP A 95 -4.49 6.52 6.18
N LEU A 96 -5.64 6.97 5.65
CA LEU A 96 -6.13 8.33 5.85
C LEU A 96 -6.64 8.54 7.28
N GLU A 97 -7.30 7.55 7.89
CA GLU A 97 -7.80 7.66 9.26
C GLU A 97 -6.64 7.77 10.25
N ALA A 98 -5.58 7.00 10.05
CA ALA A 98 -4.35 7.07 10.82
C ALA A 98 -3.71 8.47 10.74
N LEU A 99 -3.64 9.06 9.54
CA LEU A 99 -3.17 10.43 9.36
C LEU A 99 -4.06 11.43 10.10
N VAL A 100 -5.38 11.33 9.95
CA VAL A 100 -6.35 12.23 10.62
C VAL A 100 -6.25 12.11 12.14
N SER A 101 -6.08 10.90 12.66
CA SER A 101 -5.86 10.65 14.08
C SER A 101 -4.59 11.33 14.58
N ALA A 102 -3.47 11.14 13.88
CA ALA A 102 -2.18 11.75 14.25
C ALA A 102 -2.21 13.28 14.23
N ARG A 103 -3.04 13.92 13.38
CA ARG A 103 -3.22 15.38 13.38
C ARG A 103 -3.79 15.94 14.66
N LYS A 104 -4.62 15.17 15.38
CA LYS A 104 -5.19 15.62 16.66
C LYS A 104 -4.08 15.95 17.66
N ASP A 105 -2.98 15.21 17.62
CA ASP A 105 -1.83 15.45 18.48
C ASP A 105 -1.13 16.77 18.13
N TYR A 106 -1.02 17.12 16.84
CA TYR A 106 -0.44 18.40 16.40
C TYR A 106 -1.27 19.60 16.86
N VAL A 107 -2.60 19.47 16.86
CA VAL A 107 -3.51 20.53 17.35
C VAL A 107 -3.43 20.67 18.88
N ALA A 108 -3.19 19.57 19.59
CA ALA A 108 -3.09 19.55 21.05
C ALA A 108 -1.75 20.09 21.61
N MET A 109 -0.75 20.35 20.76
CA MET A 109 0.57 20.80 21.21
C MET A 109 0.55 22.28 21.69
N PRO A 110 0.90 22.56 22.95
CA PRO A 110 0.75 23.89 23.55
C PRO A 110 1.62 25.00 22.93
N HIS A 111 2.66 24.64 22.17
CA HIS A 111 3.59 25.58 21.52
C HIS A 111 3.47 25.62 19.98
N ALA A 112 2.54 24.86 19.41
CA ALA A 112 2.38 24.69 17.97
C ALA A 112 0.94 25.04 17.57
N ARG A 113 0.66 26.35 17.44
CA ARG A 113 -0.61 26.80 16.87
C ARG A 113 -0.59 26.59 15.36
N VAL A 114 -1.05 25.41 14.95
CA VAL A 114 -1.27 25.10 13.54
C VAL A 114 -2.49 25.88 13.06
N LYS A 115 -2.32 26.66 12.00
CA LYS A 115 -3.35 27.48 11.36
C LYS A 115 -4.18 26.69 10.36
N SER A 116 -3.57 25.79 9.61
CA SER A 116 -4.23 25.02 8.56
C SER A 116 -3.53 23.68 8.30
N PHE A 117 -4.31 22.73 7.81
CA PHE A 117 -3.83 21.48 7.24
C PHE A 117 -4.27 21.39 5.77
N GLU A 118 -3.39 20.85 4.94
CA GLU A 118 -3.71 20.44 3.58
C GLU A 118 -3.26 18.99 3.40
N THR A 119 -4.17 18.15 2.95
CA THR A 119 -3.97 16.71 2.84
C THR A 119 -3.70 16.31 1.42
N PHE A 120 -2.73 15.42 1.25
CA PHE A 120 -2.32 14.92 -0.05
C PHE A 120 -2.23 13.41 -0.01
N GLN A 121 -2.59 12.81 -1.14
CA GLN A 121 -2.39 11.41 -1.45
C GLN A 121 -1.21 11.32 -2.43
N TYR A 122 -0.28 10.43 -2.14
CA TYR A 122 0.75 9.98 -3.06
C TYR A 122 0.40 8.57 -3.53
N LEU A 123 0.35 8.36 -4.84
CA LEU A 123 0.12 7.06 -5.45
C LEU A 123 0.89 6.98 -6.77
N ASP A 124 1.81 6.01 -6.86
CA ASP A 124 2.53 5.67 -8.11
C ASP A 124 3.17 6.87 -8.84
N GLY A 125 3.86 7.73 -8.09
CA GLY A 125 4.54 8.91 -8.65
C GLY A 125 3.66 10.15 -8.79
N GLU A 126 2.34 10.03 -8.56
CA GLU A 126 1.39 11.14 -8.59
C GLU A 126 1.06 11.63 -7.19
N ILE A 127 0.88 12.96 -7.06
CA ILE A 127 0.44 13.61 -5.83
C ILE A 127 -0.87 14.35 -6.10
N THR A 128 -1.91 14.02 -5.33
CA THR A 128 -3.26 14.58 -5.49
C THR A 128 -3.72 15.17 -4.18
N LYS A 129 -4.28 16.39 -4.21
CA LYS A 129 -4.87 17.00 -3.00
C LYS A 129 -6.16 16.25 -2.65
N VAL A 130 -6.30 15.88 -1.38
CA VAL A 130 -7.50 15.24 -0.85
C VAL A 130 -8.39 16.34 -0.29
N GLU A 131 -9.54 16.55 -0.90
CA GLU A 131 -10.57 17.42 -0.35
C GLU A 131 -11.23 16.71 0.83
N GLU A 132 -11.03 17.22 2.03
CA GLU A 132 -11.72 16.73 3.22
C GLU A 132 -13.13 17.31 3.19
N SER A 133 -14.14 16.46 3.01
CA SER A 133 -15.52 16.90 3.17
C SER A 133 -15.69 17.42 4.59
N SER A 134 -16.09 18.68 4.70
CA SER A 134 -16.35 19.39 5.94
C SER A 134 -17.56 18.79 6.67
N ASN A 135 -17.42 17.59 7.22
CA ASN A 135 -18.34 17.10 8.24
C ASN A 135 -17.79 17.57 9.59
N ALA A 136 -17.91 18.88 9.79
CA ALA A 136 -18.04 19.45 11.11
C ALA A 136 -19.52 19.32 11.49
N ASP A 137 -19.82 18.44 12.43
CA ASP A 137 -20.92 18.58 13.39
C ASP A 137 -20.38 18.20 14.77
#